data_AF-A0A9D8BWN3-F1
#
_entry.id   AF-A0A9D8BWN3-F1
#
_cell.length_a   1.000
_cell.length_b   1.000
_cell.length_c   1.000
_cell.angle_alpha   90.00
_cell.angle_beta   90.00
_cell.angle_gamma   90.00
#
_symmetry.space_group_name_H-M   'P 1'
#
loop_
_entity.id
_entity.type
_entity.pdbx_description
1 polymer ?
#
loop_
_entity_poly.entity_id
_entity_poly.type
_entity_poly.pdbx_seq_one_letter_code
_entity_poly.pdbx_strand_id
1 'polypeptide(L)'
;MREITSADGLSPRARITGLVLAGGLSRRMQVAASGQEPVDKALIPCAGKPLIAWTLQRLQPQVDELLINCNRRHEVFAAMGHQVLGDKLEGFAGPLAGMHAALHELAHRPQHAMTAQWLLTVPCDCPFFPEDIAQSMLATAKEDSELVVARSAEAEQPVFLLMRPALLASLEHFLKLGLRKIDQWYQSLNYVSCEFDEPLAFRNINTPEDLIEAACILGSPHLDIEGLAKDIQTLESVQFKGPSADLSQAPESIPMIPIEALRKVLLDRLRPLERSQWLSLADLNGQVLTQSLISPYNVPSHQNSAMDGFAI
;
A
#
# COMPACT_ATOMS: atom_id res chain seq x y z
N MET A 1 0.15 -42.74 32.97
CA MET A 1 1.13 -41.87 33.61
C MET A 1 2.11 -41.43 32.52
N ARG A 2 1.89 -40.27 31.91
CA ARG A 2 2.82 -39.68 30.92
C ARG A 2 3.58 -38.61 31.66
N GLU A 3 4.89 -38.81 31.78
CA GLU A 3 5.81 -37.86 32.39
C GLU A 3 5.84 -36.59 31.54
N ILE A 4 5.52 -35.48 32.19
CA ILE A 4 5.81 -34.14 31.72
C ILE A 4 7.27 -33.91 32.09
N THR A 5 8.19 -34.12 31.15
CA THR A 5 9.56 -33.63 31.29
C THR A 5 9.59 -32.18 30.84
N SER A 6 9.58 -31.28 31.81
CA SER A 6 10.00 -29.90 31.68
C SER A 6 11.45 -29.85 31.21
N ALA A 7 11.66 -29.53 29.94
CA ALA A 7 12.96 -29.15 29.41
C ALA A 7 13.01 -27.62 29.29
N ASP A 8 13.32 -26.94 30.40
CA ASP A 8 13.89 -25.59 30.37
C ASP A 8 15.33 -25.68 29.85
N GLY A 9 15.46 -25.97 28.55
CA GLY A 9 16.65 -25.65 27.77
C GLY A 9 16.32 -24.41 26.96
N LEU A 10 16.81 -23.24 27.38
CA LEU A 10 16.60 -21.98 26.65
C LEU A 10 17.14 -22.13 25.23
N SER A 11 16.26 -22.47 24.30
CA SER A 11 16.53 -22.28 22.88
C SER A 11 16.69 -20.78 22.66
N PRO A 12 17.68 -20.32 21.86
CA PRO A 12 17.88 -18.91 21.62
C PRO A 12 16.57 -18.29 21.12
N ARG A 13 16.00 -17.33 21.86
CA ARG A 13 14.86 -16.56 21.36
C ARG A 13 15.39 -15.63 20.27
N ALA A 14 14.76 -15.67 19.09
CA ALA A 14 15.00 -14.65 18.07
C ALA A 14 14.14 -13.42 18.37
N ARG A 15 14.74 -12.23 18.27
CA ARG A 15 14.06 -10.94 18.32
C ARG A 15 14.01 -10.35 16.92
N ILE A 16 12.83 -9.97 16.46
CA ILE A 16 12.62 -9.36 15.15
C ILE A 16 12.26 -7.89 15.36
N THR A 17 13.02 -7.00 14.74
CA THR A 17 12.68 -5.58 14.62
C THR A 17 12.10 -5.36 13.23
N GLY A 18 10.89 -4.82 13.13
CA GLY A 18 10.29 -4.43 11.87
C GLY A 18 10.69 -3.00 11.49
N LEU A 19 10.97 -2.77 10.21
CA LEU A 19 11.25 -1.47 9.63
C LEU A 19 10.27 -1.19 8.49
N VAL A 20 9.47 -0.15 8.65
CA VAL A 20 8.64 0.37 7.57
C VAL A 20 9.38 1.48 6.83
N LEU A 21 9.65 1.26 5.54
CA LEU A 21 10.32 2.21 4.66
C LEU A 21 9.28 3.19 4.07
N ALA A 22 9.29 4.43 4.56
CA ALA A 22 8.31 5.48 4.23
C ALA A 22 8.86 6.61 3.34
N GLY A 23 10.11 6.49 2.85
CA GLY A 23 10.82 7.55 2.10
C GLY A 23 10.46 7.74 0.62
N GLY A 24 9.28 7.32 0.17
CA GLY A 24 8.87 7.38 -1.25
C GLY A 24 8.11 8.65 -1.62
N LEU A 25 8.56 9.35 -2.67
CA LEU A 25 7.77 10.43 -3.29
C LEU A 25 6.69 9.84 -4.20
N SER A 26 5.45 10.23 -3.96
CA SER A 26 4.36 9.98 -4.91
C SER A 26 4.52 10.92 -6.11
N ARG A 27 5.20 10.45 -7.18
CA ARG A 27 5.27 11.17 -8.48
C ARG A 27 4.08 10.86 -9.38
N ARG A 28 3.57 9.62 -9.32
CA ARG A 28 2.45 9.14 -10.15
C ARG A 28 1.07 9.42 -9.56
N MET A 29 0.97 9.57 -8.23
CA MET A 29 -0.26 9.97 -7.53
C MET A 29 -0.48 11.49 -7.53
N GLN A 30 0.34 12.26 -8.26
CA GLN A 30 0.20 13.71 -8.28
C GLN A 30 -0.95 14.12 -9.19
N VAL A 31 -2.01 14.66 -8.60
CA VAL A 31 -2.83 15.68 -9.27
C VAL A 31 -2.11 16.99 -9.03
N ALA A 32 -1.15 17.32 -9.89
CA ALA A 32 -0.43 18.58 -9.81
C ALA A 32 -1.38 19.73 -10.18
N ALA A 33 -2.11 20.25 -9.20
CA ALA A 33 -2.40 21.69 -9.19
C ALA A 33 -1.05 22.39 -9.03
N SER A 34 -0.70 23.25 -9.98
CA SER A 34 0.57 23.97 -9.99
C SER A 34 0.82 24.66 -8.65
N GLY A 35 1.94 24.32 -7.99
CA GLY A 35 2.41 24.98 -6.77
C GLY A 35 2.22 24.23 -5.44
N GLN A 36 1.69 22.99 -5.43
CA GLN A 36 1.66 22.17 -4.21
C GLN A 36 2.95 21.36 -4.00
N GLU A 37 3.36 21.22 -2.74
CA GLU A 37 4.48 20.33 -2.37
C GLU A 37 4.16 18.86 -2.69
N PRO A 38 5.18 18.05 -3.06
CA PRO A 38 5.00 16.61 -3.25
C PRO A 38 4.44 15.96 -1.98
N VAL A 39 3.35 15.21 -2.12
CA VAL A 39 2.73 14.46 -1.02
C VAL A 39 3.56 13.20 -0.73
N ASP A 40 3.89 12.96 0.55
CA ASP A 40 4.52 11.72 1.00
C ASP A 40 3.54 10.56 0.82
N LYS A 41 3.94 9.54 0.05
CA LYS A 41 3.08 8.41 -0.32
C LYS A 41 2.50 7.69 0.90
N ALA A 42 3.32 7.55 1.94
CA ALA A 42 2.97 6.94 3.21
C ALA A 42 1.78 7.62 3.92
N LEU A 43 1.56 8.92 3.67
CA LEU A 43 0.51 9.72 4.31
C LEU A 43 -0.77 9.85 3.48
N ILE A 44 -0.81 9.25 2.28
CA ILE A 44 -2.01 9.25 1.44
C ILE A 44 -3.13 8.50 2.18
N PRO A 45 -4.32 9.11 2.35
CA PRO A 45 -5.45 8.42 2.98
C PRO A 45 -5.94 7.23 2.13
N CYS A 46 -6.09 6.07 2.77
CA CYS A 46 -6.69 4.86 2.23
C CYS A 46 -7.67 4.31 3.27
N ALA A 47 -8.95 4.15 2.89
CA ALA A 47 -10.03 3.73 3.81
C ALA A 47 -10.06 4.52 5.15
N GLY A 48 -9.88 5.85 5.07
CA GLY A 48 -9.97 6.74 6.24
C GLY A 48 -8.72 6.79 7.12
N LYS A 49 -7.64 6.06 6.81
CA LYS A 49 -6.35 6.09 7.53
C LYS A 49 -5.18 6.38 6.58
N PRO A 50 -4.07 6.96 7.05
CA PRO A 50 -2.83 7.02 6.26
C PRO A 50 -2.39 5.63 5.80
N LEU A 51 -1.88 5.49 4.58
CA LEU A 51 -1.49 4.20 4.01
C LEU A 51 -0.51 3.43 4.91
N ILE A 52 0.48 4.12 5.48
CA ILE A 52 1.45 3.53 6.41
C ILE A 52 0.80 2.91 7.66
N ALA A 53 -0.35 3.43 8.10
CA ALA A 53 -1.03 2.91 9.28
C ALA A 53 -1.52 1.47 9.07
N TRP A 54 -1.88 1.10 7.83
CA TRP A 54 -2.24 -0.28 7.48
C TRP A 54 -1.03 -1.21 7.55
N THR A 55 0.10 -0.79 6.99
CA THR A 55 1.37 -1.53 7.08
C THR A 55 1.80 -1.73 8.53
N LEU A 56 1.74 -0.67 9.35
CA LEU A 56 2.09 -0.73 10.78
C LEU A 56 1.16 -1.68 11.53
N GLN A 57 -0.16 -1.54 11.35
CA GLN A 57 -1.16 -2.40 12.01
C GLN A 57 -0.93 -3.88 11.67
N ARG A 58 -0.52 -4.18 10.43
CA ARG A 58 -0.30 -5.54 9.96
C ARG A 58 1.04 -6.13 10.41
N LEU A 59 2.08 -5.30 10.54
CA LEU A 59 3.42 -5.75 10.95
C LEU A 59 3.57 -5.84 12.47
N GLN A 60 2.94 -4.94 13.24
CA GLN A 60 3.07 -4.84 14.69
C GLN A 60 2.88 -6.16 15.46
N PRO A 61 1.91 -7.04 15.15
CA PRO A 61 1.75 -8.30 15.89
C PRO A 61 2.84 -9.34 15.55
N GLN A 62 3.65 -9.11 14.52
CA GLN A 62 4.64 -10.07 14.02
C GLN A 62 6.07 -9.79 14.49
N VAL A 63 6.32 -8.63 15.10
CA VAL A 63 7.66 -8.16 15.47
C VAL A 63 7.71 -7.68 16.92
N ASP A 64 8.88 -7.77 17.56
CA ASP A 64 9.06 -7.32 18.95
C ASP A 64 9.17 -5.78 19.05
N GLU A 65 9.52 -5.11 17.94
CA GLU A 65 9.70 -3.65 17.87
C GLU A 65 9.44 -3.15 16.45
N LEU A 66 8.90 -1.93 16.32
CA LEU A 66 8.68 -1.25 15.05
C LEU A 66 9.47 0.05 14.95
N LEU A 67 10.13 0.22 13.81
CA LEU A 67 10.84 1.41 13.37
C LEU A 67 10.20 1.94 12.08
N ILE A 68 10.20 3.26 11.91
CA ILE A 68 9.81 3.92 10.66
C ILE A 68 11.03 4.62 10.09
N ASN A 69 11.35 4.42 8.83
CA ASN A 69 12.34 5.24 8.13
C ASN A 69 11.66 6.26 7.23
N CYS A 70 11.96 7.53 7.45
CA CYS A 70 11.52 8.64 6.61
C CYS A 70 12.57 9.76 6.63
N ASN A 71 12.58 10.61 5.60
CA ASN A 71 13.51 11.75 5.51
C ASN A 71 12.81 13.11 5.67
N ARG A 72 11.50 13.11 5.92
CA ARG A 72 10.64 14.29 6.01
C ARG A 72 9.51 14.02 7.00
N ARG A 73 8.96 15.08 7.57
CA ARG A 73 7.78 15.01 8.46
C ARG A 73 7.95 14.02 9.61
N HIS A 74 9.15 14.00 10.21
CA HIS A 74 9.50 13.05 11.27
C HIS A 74 8.51 13.12 12.43
N GLU A 75 8.07 14.33 12.78
CA GLU A 75 7.07 14.60 13.81
C GLU A 75 5.72 13.94 13.52
N VAL A 76 5.29 13.88 12.26
CA VAL A 76 4.03 13.24 11.85
C VAL A 76 4.10 11.73 12.03
N PHE A 77 5.23 11.12 11.63
CA PHE A 77 5.44 9.68 11.79
C PHE A 77 5.69 9.31 13.26
N ALA A 78 6.40 10.15 14.02
CA ALA A 78 6.66 9.91 15.44
C ALA A 78 5.38 9.94 16.27
N ALA A 79 4.40 10.77 15.88
CA ALA A 79 3.07 10.81 16.49
C ALA A 79 2.29 9.48 16.35
N MET A 80 2.73 8.57 15.46
CA MET A 80 2.17 7.21 15.32
C MET A 80 2.69 6.23 16.39
N GLY A 81 3.57 6.67 17.29
CA GLY A 81 4.02 5.88 18.45
C GLY A 81 5.24 4.99 18.21
N HIS A 82 5.96 5.19 17.09
CA HIS A 82 7.13 4.40 16.72
C HIS A 82 8.39 5.28 16.58
N GLN A 83 9.56 4.70 16.82
CA GLN A 83 10.83 5.41 16.61
C GLN A 83 11.01 5.69 15.12
N VAL A 84 11.36 6.94 14.81
CA VAL A 84 11.58 7.41 13.44
C VAL A 84 13.08 7.59 13.17
N LEU A 85 13.57 6.96 12.10
CA LEU A 85 14.96 7.04 11.65
C LEU A 85 15.05 7.84 10.35
N GLY A 86 15.89 8.87 10.35
CA GLY A 86 16.34 9.52 9.12
C GLY A 86 17.48 8.75 8.47
N ASP A 87 17.62 8.90 7.16
CA ASP A 87 18.79 8.37 6.45
C ASP A 87 20.07 9.01 7.02
N LYS A 88 21.08 8.17 7.27
CA LYS A 88 22.39 8.61 7.79
C LYS A 88 23.38 8.97 6.67
N LEU A 89 23.04 8.66 5.43
CA LEU A 89 23.89 8.88 4.26
C LEU A 89 23.36 10.06 3.46
N GLU A 90 24.26 10.91 2.99
CA GLU A 90 23.92 11.98 2.07
C GLU A 90 23.66 11.42 0.66
N GLY A 91 22.71 12.04 -0.03
CA GLY A 91 22.26 11.60 -1.35
C GLY A 91 21.17 10.52 -1.26
N PHE A 92 20.17 10.63 -2.13
CA PHE A 92 19.06 9.66 -2.19
C PHE A 92 19.58 8.27 -2.61
N ALA A 93 19.87 7.41 -1.65
CA ALA A 93 20.31 6.03 -1.92
C ALA A 93 19.14 5.03 -2.04
N GLY A 94 17.90 5.53 -2.12
CA GLY A 94 16.70 4.71 -2.16
C GLY A 94 16.50 3.90 -0.87
N PRO A 95 15.78 2.76 -0.92
CA PRO A 95 15.48 1.93 0.25
C PRO A 95 16.70 1.47 1.03
N LEU A 96 17.86 1.31 0.37
CA LEU A 96 19.10 0.90 1.02
C LEU A 96 19.60 1.91 2.07
N ALA A 97 19.31 3.21 1.91
CA ALA A 97 19.66 4.20 2.95
C ALA A 97 18.86 3.98 4.24
N GLY A 98 17.58 3.64 4.11
CA GLY A 98 16.72 3.33 5.26
C GLY A 98 17.12 2.04 5.95
N MET A 99 17.45 1.00 5.17
CA MET A 99 18.01 -0.25 5.69
C MET A 99 19.33 0.00 6.44
N HIS A 100 20.22 0.82 5.86
CA HIS A 100 21.46 1.22 6.51
C HIS A 100 21.21 1.98 7.83
N ALA A 101 20.27 2.92 7.86
CA ALA A 101 19.95 3.65 9.09
C ALA A 101 19.48 2.71 10.22
N ALA A 102 18.63 1.74 9.90
CA ALA A 102 18.15 0.75 10.85
C ALA A 102 19.22 -0.25 11.28
N LEU A 103 20.02 -0.78 10.34
CA LEU A 103 21.14 -1.68 10.66
C LEU A 103 22.18 -0.98 11.53
N HIS A 104 22.48 0.29 11.24
CA HIS A 104 23.36 1.11 12.07
C HIS A 104 22.80 1.27 13.48
N GLU A 105 21.50 1.56 13.63
CA GLU A 105 20.87 1.65 14.95
C GLU A 105 20.97 0.32 15.71
N LEU A 106 20.63 -0.79 15.07
CA LEU A 106 20.66 -2.12 15.68
C LEU A 106 22.08 -2.59 16.04
N ALA A 107 23.09 -2.29 15.20
CA ALA A 107 24.48 -2.68 15.44
C ALA A 107 25.08 -2.01 16.69
N HIS A 108 24.57 -0.84 17.09
CA HIS A 108 25.03 -0.10 18.27
C HIS A 108 24.24 -0.44 19.54
N ARG A 109 23.24 -1.33 19.47
CA ARG A 109 22.46 -1.73 20.65
C ARG A 109 23.20 -2.80 21.46
N PRO A 110 23.01 -2.85 22.79
CA PRO A 110 23.55 -3.93 23.62
C PRO A 110 23.05 -5.28 23.12
N GLN A 111 23.97 -6.18 22.77
CA GLN A 111 23.63 -7.53 22.36
C GLN A 111 23.57 -8.45 23.58
N HIS A 112 22.44 -9.11 23.77
CA HIS A 112 22.38 -10.29 24.64
C HIS A 112 22.90 -11.49 23.86
N ALA A 113 23.96 -12.13 24.35
CA ALA A 113 24.62 -13.25 23.69
C ALA A 113 23.68 -14.43 23.35
N MET A 114 22.53 -14.53 24.00
CA MET A 114 21.55 -15.61 23.84
C MET A 114 20.34 -15.22 22.96
N THR A 115 20.35 -14.05 22.33
CA THR A 115 19.23 -13.54 21.54
C THR A 115 19.68 -13.17 20.14
N ALA A 116 19.27 -13.97 19.15
CA ALA A 116 19.50 -13.65 17.75
C ALA A 116 18.66 -12.42 17.37
N GLN A 117 19.27 -11.44 16.70
CA GLN A 117 18.58 -10.24 16.25
C GLN A 117 18.37 -10.28 14.73
N TRP A 118 17.18 -9.90 14.30
CA TRP A 118 16.80 -9.78 12.91
C TRP A 118 16.11 -8.45 12.65
N LEU A 119 16.32 -7.91 11.44
CA LEU A 119 15.61 -6.77 10.91
C LEU A 119 14.71 -7.25 9.77
N LEU A 120 13.40 -7.07 9.88
CA LEU A 120 12.44 -7.31 8.81
C LEU A 120 12.07 -5.97 8.16
N THR A 121 12.31 -5.80 6.87
CA THR A 121 11.96 -4.59 6.15
C THR A 121 10.68 -4.78 5.36
N VAL A 122 9.82 -3.76 5.34
CA VAL A 122 8.62 -3.72 4.49
C VAL A 122 8.44 -2.31 3.91
N PRO A 123 7.89 -2.14 2.70
CA PRO A 123 7.53 -0.83 2.20
C PRO A 123 6.20 -0.35 2.79
N CYS A 124 6.02 0.97 2.89
CA CYS A 124 4.77 1.56 3.38
C CYS A 124 3.58 1.43 2.42
N ASP A 125 3.78 0.98 1.17
CA ASP A 125 2.79 1.00 0.09
C ASP A 125 2.25 -0.37 -0.33
N CYS A 126 2.64 -1.42 0.38
CA CYS A 126 2.12 -2.78 0.20
C CYS A 126 1.41 -3.22 1.48
N PRO A 127 0.14 -2.86 1.74
CA PRO A 127 -0.53 -3.17 3.01
C PRO A 127 -1.04 -4.62 3.12
N PHE A 128 -0.88 -5.44 2.07
CA PHE A 128 -1.47 -6.78 1.97
C PHE A 128 -0.46 -7.94 2.08
N PHE A 129 0.77 -7.71 2.55
CA PHE A 129 1.75 -8.80 2.76
C PHE A 129 1.25 -9.85 3.76
N PRO A 130 1.79 -11.08 3.82
CA PRO A 130 1.24 -12.13 4.68
C PRO A 130 1.24 -11.78 6.19
N GLU A 131 0.25 -12.28 6.94
CA GLU A 131 0.10 -11.99 8.38
C GLU A 131 1.08 -12.77 9.26
N ASP A 132 1.81 -13.70 8.67
CA ASP A 132 2.83 -14.55 9.26
C ASP A 132 4.22 -14.34 8.62
N ILE A 133 4.40 -13.28 7.81
CA ILE A 133 5.63 -13.05 7.05
C ILE A 133 6.88 -13.12 7.92
N ALA A 134 6.84 -12.57 9.14
CA ALA A 134 8.01 -12.55 10.02
C ALA A 134 8.36 -13.97 10.51
N GLN A 135 7.35 -14.74 10.91
CA GLN A 135 7.52 -16.11 11.40
C GLN A 135 7.96 -17.04 10.27
N SER A 136 7.36 -16.93 9.09
CA SER A 136 7.66 -17.76 7.92
C SER A 136 9.06 -17.48 7.37
N MET A 137 9.47 -16.21 7.29
CA MET A 137 10.84 -15.86 6.91
C MET A 137 11.87 -16.31 7.96
N LEU A 138 11.56 -16.18 9.26
CA LEU A 138 12.46 -16.64 10.32
C LEU A 138 12.60 -18.17 10.31
N ALA A 139 11.53 -18.92 10.09
CA ALA A 139 11.55 -20.37 9.99
C ALA A 139 12.31 -20.87 8.75
N THR A 140 12.35 -20.07 7.69
CA THR A 140 13.11 -20.35 6.46
C THR A 140 14.60 -20.08 6.61
N ALA A 141 14.98 -19.18 7.53
CA ALA A 141 16.38 -18.83 7.77
C ALA A 141 17.19 -20.05 8.24
N LYS A 142 18.32 -20.31 7.57
CA LYS A 142 19.29 -21.31 8.00
C LYS A 142 20.33 -20.70 8.94
N GLU A 143 21.10 -21.54 9.61
CA GLU A 143 22.15 -21.12 10.54
C GLU A 143 23.17 -20.19 9.85
N ASP A 144 23.55 -20.53 8.61
CA ASP A 144 24.50 -19.80 7.78
C ASP A 144 23.86 -18.71 6.89
N SER A 145 22.52 -18.62 6.85
CA SER A 145 21.84 -17.58 6.08
C SER A 145 22.06 -16.21 6.71
N GLU A 146 22.51 -15.28 5.89
CA GLU A 146 22.66 -13.87 6.27
C GLU A 146 21.36 -13.09 6.07
N LEU A 147 20.56 -13.52 5.09
CA LEU A 147 19.38 -12.83 4.61
C LEU A 147 18.32 -13.83 4.11
N VAL A 148 17.05 -13.49 4.34
CA VAL A 148 15.89 -14.13 3.71
C VAL A 148 15.15 -13.07 2.89
N VAL A 149 14.79 -13.38 1.65
CA VAL A 149 13.96 -12.53 0.79
C VAL A 149 12.58 -13.17 0.60
N ALA A 150 11.52 -12.38 0.72
CA ALA A 150 10.18 -12.87 0.40
C ALA A 150 10.04 -13.05 -1.13
N ARG A 151 9.38 -14.11 -1.54
CA ARG A 151 9.16 -14.45 -2.95
C ARG A 151 7.68 -14.74 -3.17
N SER A 152 7.08 -13.96 -4.04
CA SER A 152 5.77 -14.28 -4.65
C SER A 152 5.94 -15.36 -5.72
N ALA A 153 4.83 -15.93 -6.21
CA ALA A 153 4.84 -16.84 -7.36
C ALA A 153 5.60 -16.29 -8.59
N GLU A 154 5.58 -14.97 -8.81
CA GLU A 154 6.21 -14.33 -9.96
C GLU A 154 7.68 -13.96 -9.73
N ALA A 155 7.98 -13.30 -8.61
CA ALA A 155 9.28 -12.72 -8.35
C ALA A 155 9.64 -12.62 -6.86
N GLU A 156 10.93 -12.48 -6.59
CA GLU A 156 11.43 -11.98 -5.31
C GLU A 156 10.96 -10.55 -5.09
N GLN A 157 10.78 -10.20 -3.82
CA GLN A 157 10.27 -8.92 -3.37
C GLN A 157 11.38 -8.18 -2.64
N PRO A 158 12.22 -7.37 -3.33
CA PRO A 158 13.52 -6.94 -2.81
C PRO A 158 13.45 -6.02 -1.58
N VAL A 159 12.28 -5.48 -1.25
CA VAL A 159 12.07 -4.65 -0.05
C VAL A 159 11.61 -5.48 1.14
N PHE A 160 11.11 -6.70 0.92
CA PHE A 160 10.69 -7.64 1.96
C PHE A 160 11.85 -8.57 2.32
N LEU A 161 12.71 -8.09 3.21
CA LEU A 161 13.96 -8.75 3.59
C LEU A 161 13.99 -8.97 5.10
N LEU A 162 14.35 -10.17 5.53
CA LEU A 162 14.73 -10.48 6.90
C LEU A 162 16.25 -10.63 6.94
N MET A 163 16.94 -9.77 7.68
CA MET A 163 18.39 -9.65 7.60
C MET A 163 19.05 -9.54 8.98
N ARG A 164 20.28 -10.04 9.09
CA ARG A 164 21.07 -9.93 10.34
C ARG A 164 21.71 -8.53 10.45
N PRO A 165 21.77 -7.92 11.66
CA PRO A 165 22.48 -6.65 11.87
C PRO A 165 23.95 -6.64 11.43
N ALA A 166 24.61 -7.81 11.41
CA ALA A 166 25.99 -7.97 10.94
C ALA A 166 26.20 -7.56 9.48
N LEU A 167 25.13 -7.50 8.67
CA LEU A 167 25.18 -7.08 7.27
C LEU A 167 25.44 -5.58 7.08
N LEU A 168 25.49 -4.78 8.15
CA LEU A 168 25.83 -3.36 8.08
C LEU A 168 27.13 -3.11 7.30
N ALA A 169 28.19 -3.85 7.61
CA ALA A 169 29.50 -3.66 6.97
C ALA A 169 29.46 -3.96 5.45
N SER A 170 28.73 -5.02 5.06
CA SER A 170 28.52 -5.36 3.65
C SER A 170 27.73 -4.27 2.92
N LEU A 171 26.65 -3.78 3.54
CA LEU A 171 25.82 -2.72 2.98
C LEU A 171 26.61 -1.41 2.81
N GLU A 172 27.39 -1.02 3.82
CA GLU A 172 28.25 0.16 3.75
C GLU A 172 29.26 0.06 2.60
N HIS A 173 29.89 -1.12 2.43
CA HIS A 173 30.81 -1.34 1.32
C HIS A 173 30.10 -1.20 -0.02
N PHE A 174 28.94 -1.84 -0.19
CA PHE A 174 28.14 -1.76 -1.42
C PHE A 174 27.74 -0.32 -1.76
N LEU A 175 27.31 0.45 -0.76
CA LEU A 175 26.91 1.85 -0.94
C LEU A 175 28.10 2.77 -1.24
N LYS A 176 29.30 2.48 -0.71
CA LYS A 176 30.55 3.20 -1.03
C LYS A 176 30.99 3.00 -2.49
N LEU A 177 30.64 1.86 -3.11
CA LEU A 177 30.85 1.63 -4.54
C LEU A 177 29.86 2.40 -5.43
N GLY A 178 28.93 3.19 -4.85
CA GLY A 178 27.92 3.94 -5.58
C GLY A 178 26.76 3.09 -6.09
N LEU A 179 26.70 1.82 -5.71
CA LEU A 179 25.62 0.91 -6.08
C LEU A 179 24.38 1.16 -5.20
N ARG A 180 23.19 1.01 -5.80
CA ARG A 180 21.91 1.39 -5.18
C ARG A 180 20.78 0.37 -5.32
N LYS A 181 21.03 -0.73 -6.04
CA LYS A 181 20.03 -1.77 -6.34
C LYS A 181 20.04 -2.83 -5.23
N ILE A 182 18.86 -3.10 -4.65
CA ILE A 182 18.74 -4.00 -3.49
C ILE A 182 18.99 -5.45 -3.90
N ASP A 183 18.39 -5.87 -5.02
CA ASP A 183 18.59 -7.17 -5.66
C ASP A 183 20.06 -7.42 -5.97
N GLN A 184 20.75 -6.42 -6.54
CA GLN A 184 22.18 -6.52 -6.80
C GLN A 184 23.00 -6.66 -5.50
N TRP A 185 22.56 -6.04 -4.39
CA TRP A 185 23.28 -6.15 -3.12
C TRP A 185 23.17 -7.55 -2.52
N TYR A 186 21.95 -8.06 -2.32
CA TYR A 186 21.78 -9.34 -1.64
C TYR A 186 22.21 -10.54 -2.49
N GLN A 187 22.27 -10.42 -3.81
CA GLN A 187 22.83 -11.44 -4.69
C GLN A 187 24.30 -11.77 -4.39
N SER A 188 25.02 -10.88 -3.70
CA SER A 188 26.39 -11.12 -3.24
C SER A 188 26.50 -11.84 -1.89
N LEU A 189 25.37 -12.12 -1.23
CA LEU A 189 25.28 -12.67 0.13
C LEU A 189 24.81 -14.13 0.12
N ASN A 190 24.98 -14.82 1.26
CA ASN A 190 24.33 -16.11 1.48
C ASN A 190 22.85 -15.89 1.86
N TYR A 191 21.99 -15.80 0.84
CA TYR A 191 20.57 -15.56 1.00
C TYR A 191 19.71 -16.78 0.63
N VAL A 192 18.52 -16.85 1.22
CA VAL A 192 17.48 -17.83 0.88
C VAL A 192 16.16 -17.13 0.58
N SER A 193 15.29 -17.76 -0.21
CA SER A 193 13.98 -17.20 -0.57
C SER A 193 12.87 -17.93 0.20
N CYS A 194 11.93 -17.17 0.77
CA CYS A 194 10.74 -17.66 1.45
C CYS A 194 9.53 -17.45 0.54
N GLU A 195 8.84 -18.53 0.16
CA GLU A 195 7.73 -18.47 -0.78
C GLU A 195 6.40 -18.12 -0.10
N PHE A 196 5.58 -17.35 -0.81
CA PHE A 196 4.27 -16.85 -0.39
C PHE A 196 3.34 -16.84 -1.61
N ASP A 197 2.18 -17.47 -1.46
CA ASP A 197 1.25 -17.76 -2.57
C ASP A 197 -0.03 -16.92 -2.53
N GLU A 198 -0.14 -15.98 -1.57
CA GLU A 198 -1.34 -15.14 -1.44
C GLU A 198 -1.47 -14.17 -2.63
N PRO A 199 -2.60 -14.17 -3.37
CA PRO A 199 -2.72 -13.40 -4.61
C PRO A 199 -2.53 -11.89 -4.48
N LEU A 200 -2.87 -11.33 -3.31
CA LEU A 200 -2.74 -9.90 -3.03
C LEU A 200 -1.42 -9.53 -2.35
N ALA A 201 -0.62 -10.52 -1.92
CA ALA A 201 0.62 -10.25 -1.22
C ALA A 201 1.57 -9.41 -2.09
N PHE A 202 2.26 -8.50 -1.43
CA PHE A 202 3.28 -7.63 -2.03
C PHE A 202 2.79 -6.65 -3.11
N ARG A 203 1.48 -6.62 -3.42
CA ARG A 203 0.92 -5.64 -4.36
C ARG A 203 1.16 -4.22 -3.85
N ASN A 204 1.83 -3.42 -4.67
CA ASN A 204 2.14 -2.03 -4.36
C ASN A 204 1.03 -1.10 -4.86
N ILE A 205 0.58 -0.20 -4.00
CA ILE A 205 -0.40 0.84 -4.34
C ILE A 205 0.32 2.02 -4.97
N ASN A 206 0.35 2.14 -6.29
CA ASN A 206 1.10 3.19 -6.99
C ASN A 206 0.22 4.22 -7.71
N THR A 207 -1.03 3.87 -8.02
CA THR A 207 -1.96 4.72 -8.76
C THR A 207 -3.23 5.02 -7.96
N PRO A 208 -4.01 6.06 -8.34
CA PRO A 208 -5.29 6.35 -7.71
C PRO A 208 -6.27 5.17 -7.78
N GLU A 209 -6.24 4.41 -8.86
CA GLU A 209 -7.05 3.21 -9.05
C GLU A 209 -6.66 2.12 -8.03
N ASP A 210 -5.35 1.88 -7.84
CA ASP A 210 -4.88 0.97 -6.80
C ASP A 210 -5.35 1.42 -5.40
N LEU A 211 -5.34 2.72 -5.14
CA LEU A 211 -5.75 3.28 -3.85
C LEU A 211 -7.24 3.07 -3.59
N ILE A 212 -8.09 3.23 -4.62
CA ILE A 212 -9.54 2.97 -4.54
C ILE A 212 -9.78 1.49 -4.27
N GLU A 213 -9.14 0.60 -5.02
CA GLU A 213 -9.29 -0.85 -4.83
C GLU A 213 -8.82 -1.28 -3.45
N ALA A 214 -7.65 -0.79 -3.01
CA ALA A 214 -7.15 -1.05 -1.68
C ALA A 214 -8.08 -0.50 -0.59
N ALA A 215 -8.68 0.67 -0.80
CA ALA A 215 -9.64 1.24 0.14
C ALA A 215 -10.93 0.40 0.24
N CYS A 216 -11.40 -0.18 -0.87
CA CYS A 216 -12.53 -1.11 -0.86
C CYS A 216 -12.20 -2.37 -0.04
N ILE A 217 -11.03 -2.98 -0.27
CA ILE A 217 -10.58 -4.18 0.46
C ILE A 217 -10.42 -3.89 1.97
N LEU A 218 -9.71 -2.81 2.31
CA LEU A 218 -9.39 -2.45 3.70
C LEU A 218 -10.59 -1.87 4.46
N GLY A 219 -11.51 -1.20 3.77
CA GLY A 219 -12.71 -0.59 4.34
C GLY A 219 -13.90 -1.54 4.46
N SER A 220 -13.88 -2.68 3.78
CA SER A 220 -14.95 -3.69 3.82
C SER A 220 -14.37 -5.12 3.89
N PRO A 221 -13.80 -5.54 5.03
CA PRO A 221 -13.08 -6.81 5.19
C PRO A 221 -13.94 -8.08 5.00
N HIS A 222 -15.24 -7.95 4.70
CA HIS A 222 -16.18 -9.05 4.46
C HIS A 222 -16.70 -9.12 3.01
N LEU A 223 -16.27 -8.24 2.10
CA LEU A 223 -16.66 -8.35 0.69
C LEU A 223 -15.77 -9.37 -0.02
N ASP A 224 -16.35 -10.50 -0.41
CA ASP A 224 -15.77 -11.44 -1.37
C ASP A 224 -15.79 -10.80 -2.78
N ILE A 225 -14.64 -10.22 -3.16
CA ILE A 225 -14.47 -9.53 -4.45
C ILE A 225 -14.56 -10.52 -5.62
N GLU A 226 -14.15 -11.78 -5.44
CA GLU A 226 -14.26 -12.81 -6.48
C GLU A 226 -15.71 -13.29 -6.66
N GLY A 227 -16.47 -13.38 -5.58
CA GLY A 227 -17.92 -13.65 -5.60
C GLY A 227 -18.71 -12.54 -6.30
N LEU A 228 -18.40 -11.27 -6.01
CA LEU A 228 -19.09 -10.12 -6.59
C LEU A 228 -18.90 -10.04 -8.11
N ALA A 229 -17.70 -10.38 -8.62
CA ALA A 229 -17.42 -10.37 -10.06
C ALA A 229 -18.23 -11.44 -10.83
N LYS A 230 -18.50 -12.59 -10.21
CA LYS A 230 -19.38 -13.65 -10.76
C LYS A 230 -20.86 -13.26 -10.73
N ASP A 231 -21.30 -12.59 -9.67
CA ASP A 231 -22.70 -12.17 -9.53
C ASP A 231 -23.07 -11.07 -10.53
N ILE A 232 -22.13 -10.16 -10.85
CA ILE A 232 -22.31 -9.12 -11.87
C ILE A 232 -22.58 -9.71 -13.26
N GLN A 233 -21.88 -10.77 -13.67
CA GLN A 233 -22.16 -11.46 -14.95
C GLN A 233 -23.52 -12.16 -14.98
N THR A 234 -24.02 -12.59 -13.82
CA THR A 234 -25.28 -13.33 -13.73
C THR A 234 -26.49 -12.39 -13.79
N LEU A 235 -26.35 -11.16 -13.27
CA LEU A 235 -27.41 -10.15 -13.18
C LEU A 235 -27.69 -9.39 -14.50
N GLU A 236 -26.80 -9.45 -15.50
CA GLU A 236 -27.04 -8.87 -16.84
C GLU A 236 -28.18 -9.58 -17.62
N SER A 237 -28.69 -10.72 -17.11
CA SER A 237 -29.71 -11.53 -17.77
C SER A 237 -31.16 -11.28 -17.31
N VAL A 238 -31.39 -10.42 -16.29
CA VAL A 238 -32.72 -10.28 -15.67
C VAL A 238 -33.32 -8.89 -15.93
N GLN A 239 -34.40 -8.83 -16.72
CA GLN A 239 -35.21 -7.62 -16.90
C GLN A 239 -36.25 -7.49 -15.78
N PHE A 240 -36.21 -6.40 -15.00
CA PHE A 240 -37.23 -6.09 -13.99
C PHE A 240 -37.98 -4.78 -14.29
N LYS A 241 -39.30 -4.78 -14.06
CA LYS A 241 -40.22 -3.64 -14.30
C LYS A 241 -40.77 -3.04 -12.99
N GLY A 242 -40.63 -1.71 -12.84
CA GLY A 242 -41.47 -0.80 -12.02
C GLY A 242 -41.16 -0.66 -10.51
N PRO A 243 -41.78 0.28 -9.76
CA PRO A 243 -42.24 1.66 -10.04
C PRO A 243 -41.43 2.72 -9.21
N SER A 244 -41.79 4.01 -9.29
CA SER A 244 -41.08 5.15 -8.66
C SER A 244 -41.69 5.56 -7.29
N ALA A 245 -40.87 6.13 -6.40
CA ALA A 245 -41.34 6.73 -5.14
C ALA A 245 -40.68 8.11 -4.89
N ASP A 246 -41.49 9.04 -4.39
CA ASP A 246 -41.25 10.46 -4.10
C ASP A 246 -40.38 10.64 -2.83
N LEU A 247 -39.37 11.52 -2.89
CA LEU A 247 -38.31 11.71 -1.89
C LEU A 247 -38.40 13.04 -1.11
N SER A 248 -39.58 13.67 -1.05
CA SER A 248 -39.77 14.98 -0.40
C SER A 248 -39.66 14.99 1.15
N GLN A 249 -39.23 13.90 1.78
CA GLN A 249 -38.91 13.85 3.22
C GLN A 249 -37.63 13.03 3.46
N ALA A 250 -36.48 13.69 3.62
CA ALA A 250 -35.19 13.03 3.88
C ALA A 250 -34.79 13.19 5.37
N PRO A 251 -34.58 12.10 6.14
CA PRO A 251 -34.07 12.14 7.52
C PRO A 251 -32.54 12.33 7.58
N GLU A 252 -32.03 12.77 8.75
CA GLU A 252 -30.61 13.04 9.08
C GLU A 252 -29.64 11.83 8.99
N SER A 253 -30.13 10.67 8.56
CA SER A 253 -29.32 9.56 8.07
C SER A 253 -29.74 9.29 6.63
N ILE A 254 -28.85 9.52 5.66
CA ILE A 254 -29.10 9.11 4.27
C ILE A 254 -29.29 7.59 4.31
N PRO A 255 -30.51 7.06 4.06
CA PRO A 255 -30.71 5.63 4.05
C PRO A 255 -29.81 5.08 2.94
N MET A 256 -29.02 4.05 3.26
CA MET A 256 -28.29 3.28 2.26
C MET A 256 -29.31 2.74 1.25
N ILE A 257 -29.47 3.44 0.12
CA ILE A 257 -30.33 2.99 -0.96
C ILE A 257 -29.60 1.86 -1.68
N PRO A 258 -30.29 0.74 -1.98
CA PRO A 258 -29.73 -0.31 -2.82
C PRO A 258 -29.21 0.28 -4.13
N ILE A 259 -28.05 -0.20 -4.58
CA ILE A 259 -27.35 0.38 -5.74
C ILE A 259 -28.22 0.34 -7.01
N GLU A 260 -29.12 -0.63 -7.10
CA GLU A 260 -30.11 -0.80 -8.15
C GLU A 260 -31.14 0.34 -8.15
N ALA A 261 -31.58 0.78 -6.96
CA ALA A 261 -32.51 1.89 -6.81
C ALA A 261 -31.85 3.23 -7.18
N LEU A 262 -30.59 3.42 -6.78
CA LEU A 262 -29.80 4.59 -7.17
C LEU A 262 -29.59 4.63 -8.68
N ARG A 263 -29.24 3.51 -9.31
CA ARG A 263 -29.04 3.39 -10.76
C ARG A 263 -30.30 3.78 -11.53
N LYS A 264 -31.47 3.33 -11.08
CA LYS A 264 -32.75 3.69 -11.69
C LYS A 264 -33.03 5.19 -11.62
N VAL A 265 -32.80 5.81 -10.45
CA VAL A 265 -33.00 7.26 -10.26
C VAL A 265 -32.07 8.08 -11.16
N LEU A 266 -30.83 7.63 -11.37
CA LEU A 266 -29.89 8.28 -12.27
C LEU A 266 -30.33 8.13 -13.73
N LEU A 267 -30.70 6.92 -14.16
CA LEU A 267 -31.12 6.66 -15.55
C LEU A 267 -32.43 7.38 -15.92
N ASP A 268 -33.39 7.48 -15.01
CA ASP A 268 -34.64 8.21 -15.25
C ASP A 268 -34.44 9.73 -15.39
N ARG A 269 -33.28 10.26 -14.95
CA ARG A 269 -32.94 11.69 -14.99
C ARG A 269 -31.96 12.05 -16.11
N LEU A 270 -31.29 11.07 -16.71
CA LEU A 270 -30.39 11.28 -17.83
C LEU A 270 -31.19 11.27 -19.13
N ARG A 271 -31.07 12.33 -19.93
CA ARG A 271 -31.59 12.33 -21.30
C ARG A 271 -30.54 11.71 -22.23
N PRO A 272 -30.86 10.64 -22.97
CA PRO A 272 -29.94 10.06 -23.93
C PRO A 272 -29.54 11.09 -24.99
N LEU A 273 -28.27 11.10 -25.40
CA LEU A 273 -27.81 11.91 -26.53
C LEU A 273 -28.47 11.38 -27.80
N GLU A 274 -29.29 12.20 -28.45
CA GLU A 274 -30.06 11.79 -29.64
C GLU A 274 -29.20 11.70 -30.91
N ARG A 275 -28.01 12.31 -30.90
CA ARG A 275 -27.12 12.34 -32.07
C ARG A 275 -25.66 12.48 -31.67
N SER A 276 -24.79 11.74 -32.35
CA SER A 276 -23.35 11.92 -32.30
C SER A 276 -22.82 12.21 -33.71
N GLN A 277 -21.88 13.14 -33.82
CA GLN A 277 -21.14 13.38 -35.07
C GLN A 277 -19.64 13.31 -34.82
N TRP A 278 -18.90 12.83 -35.81
CA TRP A 278 -17.44 12.82 -35.81
C TRP A 278 -16.95 13.88 -36.78
N LEU A 279 -16.15 14.83 -36.31
CA LEU A 279 -15.57 15.91 -37.12
C LEU A 279 -14.04 15.82 -37.11
N SER A 280 -13.42 16.27 -38.19
CA SER A 280 -11.96 16.42 -38.20
C SER A 280 -11.56 17.65 -37.38
N LEU A 281 -10.33 17.66 -36.85
CA LEU A 281 -9.78 18.80 -36.10
C LEU A 281 -9.79 20.11 -36.90
N ALA A 282 -9.68 20.03 -38.23
CA ALA A 282 -9.73 21.19 -39.12
C ALA A 282 -11.14 21.81 -39.22
N ASP A 283 -12.18 20.98 -39.06
CA ASP A 283 -13.58 21.38 -39.18
C ASP A 283 -14.15 21.99 -37.88
N LEU A 284 -13.39 21.99 -36.79
CA LEU A 284 -13.78 22.57 -35.50
C LEU A 284 -13.59 24.09 -35.43
N ASN A 285 -12.92 24.70 -36.41
CA ASN A 285 -12.57 26.12 -36.35
C ASN A 285 -13.81 27.00 -36.62
N GLY A 286 -14.30 27.69 -35.59
CA GLY A 286 -15.44 28.62 -35.68
C GLY A 286 -16.75 28.12 -35.03
N GLN A 287 -16.79 26.89 -34.50
CA GLN A 287 -17.89 26.44 -33.65
C GLN A 287 -17.54 26.69 -32.18
N VAL A 288 -18.23 27.64 -31.53
CA VAL A 288 -18.08 27.92 -30.09
C VAL A 288 -19.24 27.25 -29.35
N LEU A 289 -18.92 26.31 -28.44
CA LEU A 289 -19.88 25.69 -27.53
C LEU A 289 -20.31 26.72 -26.47
N THR A 290 -21.59 27.10 -26.42
CA THR A 290 -22.10 28.07 -25.44
C THR A 290 -22.78 27.40 -24.25
N GLN A 291 -22.60 28.03 -23.09
CA GLN A 291 -22.98 27.67 -21.72
C GLN A 291 -22.18 26.55 -21.06
N SER A 292 -21.33 26.96 -20.12
CA SER A 292 -20.70 26.09 -19.14
C SER A 292 -21.77 25.36 -18.33
N LEU A 293 -21.81 24.03 -18.43
CA LEU A 293 -22.55 23.19 -17.50
C LEU A 293 -21.82 23.22 -16.16
N ILE A 294 -22.29 24.07 -15.26
CA ILE A 294 -21.82 24.12 -13.87
C ILE A 294 -22.70 23.16 -13.07
N SER A 295 -22.11 22.09 -12.54
CA SER A 295 -22.79 21.21 -11.59
C SER A 295 -23.30 22.02 -10.40
N PRO A 296 -24.59 21.95 -10.03
CA PRO A 296 -25.11 22.63 -8.83
C PRO A 296 -24.61 21.98 -7.53
N TYR A 297 -23.95 20.81 -7.62
CA TYR A 297 -23.36 20.10 -6.50
C TYR A 297 -21.85 20.32 -6.48
N ASN A 298 -21.32 20.73 -5.33
CA ASN A 298 -19.90 20.98 -5.11
C ASN A 298 -19.15 19.63 -4.97
N VAL A 299 -18.69 19.11 -6.10
CA VAL A 299 -17.94 17.84 -6.15
C VAL A 299 -16.44 18.15 -6.02
N PRO A 300 -15.69 17.43 -5.17
CA PRO A 300 -14.24 17.62 -5.06
C PRO A 300 -13.55 17.47 -6.42
N SER A 301 -12.56 18.30 -6.71
CA SER A 301 -11.92 18.44 -8.03
C SER A 301 -11.34 17.14 -8.63
N HIS A 302 -11.12 16.10 -7.83
CA HIS A 302 -10.62 14.79 -8.27
C HIS A 302 -11.72 13.79 -8.67
N GLN A 303 -13.00 14.11 -8.42
CA GLN A 303 -14.15 13.34 -8.92
C GLN A 303 -14.71 13.91 -10.24
N ASN A 304 -14.03 14.89 -10.85
CA ASN A 304 -14.43 15.49 -12.12
C ASN A 304 -13.91 14.74 -13.37
N SER A 305 -13.28 13.58 -13.19
CA SER A 305 -12.78 12.77 -14.31
C SER A 305 -13.91 11.97 -14.96
N ALA A 306 -14.69 12.67 -15.78
CA ALA A 306 -15.53 12.23 -16.91
C ALA A 306 -16.82 13.06 -17.00
N MET A 307 -16.72 14.39 -16.93
CA MET A 307 -17.74 15.31 -17.45
C MET A 307 -17.09 16.38 -18.36
N ASP A 308 -16.08 16.00 -19.13
CA ASP A 308 -15.77 16.71 -20.39
C ASP A 308 -16.67 16.17 -21.54
N GLY A 309 -17.93 15.90 -21.19
CA GLY A 309 -19.00 15.67 -22.15
C GLY A 309 -19.74 16.99 -22.35
N PHE A 310 -19.44 17.69 -23.43
CA PHE A 310 -20.16 18.91 -23.79
C PHE A 310 -21.50 18.51 -24.44
N ALA A 311 -22.61 19.01 -23.90
CA ALA A 311 -23.96 18.82 -24.46
C ALA A 311 -24.36 19.99 -25.37
N ILE A 312 -25.19 19.70 -26.38
CA ILE A 312 -25.99 20.67 -27.16
C ILE A 312 -27.39 20.71 -26.55
#